data_AF-A0A4Q5TY97-F1
#
_entry.id   AF-A0A4Q5TY97-F1
#
_cell.length_a   1.000
_cell.length_b   1.000
_cell.length_c   1.000
_cell.angle_alpha   90.00
_cell.angle_beta   90.00
_cell.angle_gamma   90.00
#
_symmetry.space_group_name_H-M   'P 1'
#
loop_
_entity.id
_entity.type
_entity.pdbx_description
1 polymer ?
#
loop_
_entity_poly.entity_id
_entity_poly.type
_entity_poly.pdbx_seq_one_letter_code
_entity_poly.pdbx_strand_id
1 'polypeptide(L)' 'PRGAGIPAENNFPFRVPYPSYLQSLNPANLQAAITSMGGDNSDVKVWWDK' A
#
# COMPACT_ATOMS: atom_id res chain seq x y z
N PRO A 1 -9.55 -20.51 -1.54
CA PRO A 1 -10.37 -20.25 -2.74
C PRO A 1 -11.38 -19.13 -2.47
N ARG A 2 -11.40 -18.08 -3.30
CA ARG A 2 -12.40 -17.00 -3.19
C ARG A 2 -13.80 -17.56 -3.51
N GLY A 3 -14.81 -17.19 -2.72
CA GLY A 3 -16.20 -17.55 -2.99
C GLY A 3 -16.72 -16.81 -4.23
N ALA A 4 -17.55 -17.47 -5.04
CA ALA A 4 -17.98 -16.99 -6.36
C ALA A 4 -18.77 -15.66 -6.36
N GLY A 5 -19.16 -15.13 -5.19
CA GLY A 5 -19.94 -13.90 -5.05
C GLY A 5 -19.14 -12.64 -4.67
N ILE A 6 -17.81 -12.71 -4.56
CA ILE A 6 -17.00 -11.53 -4.21
C ILE A 6 -16.55 -10.82 -5.51
N PRO A 7 -16.80 -9.51 -5.69
CA PRO A 7 -16.30 -8.76 -6.84
C PRO A 7 -14.77 -8.83 -6.97
N ALA A 8 -14.23 -8.78 -8.19
CA ALA A 8 -12.77 -8.84 -8.40
C ALA A 8 -12.01 -7.69 -7.73
N GLU A 9 -12.67 -6.55 -7.56
CA GLU A 9 -12.14 -5.37 -6.86
C GLU A 9 -12.02 -5.50 -5.33
N ASN A 10 -12.61 -6.53 -4.72
CA ASN A 10 -12.47 -6.77 -3.27
C ASN A 10 -11.23 -7.64 -2.98
N ASN A 11 -10.05 -7.08 -3.28
CA ASN A 11 -8.78 -7.70 -2.93
C ASN A 11 -8.47 -7.45 -1.46
N PHE A 12 -7.88 -8.45 -0.81
CA PHE A 12 -7.33 -8.23 0.52
C PHE A 12 -6.10 -7.32 0.39
N PRO A 13 -5.94 -6.36 1.31
CA PRO A 13 -4.79 -5.47 1.30
C PRO A 13 -3.49 -6.26 1.51
N PHE A 14 -2.47 -5.95 0.73
CA PHE A 14 -1.13 -6.53 0.85
C PHE A 14 -0.27 -5.76 1.88
N ARG A 15 -0.64 -4.52 2.17
CA ARG A 15 0.04 -3.64 3.15
C ARG A 15 -0.93 -2.66 3.80
N VAL A 16 -0.45 -2.00 4.85
CA VAL A 16 -1.09 -0.82 5.44
C VAL A 16 -0.35 0.44 4.94
N PRO A 17 -1.05 1.50 4.51
CA PRO A 17 -0.44 2.76 4.10
C PRO A 17 0.38 3.42 5.22
N TYR A 18 1.25 4.35 4.86
CA TYR A 18 2.02 5.07 5.88
C TYR A 18 1.12 5.96 6.75
N PRO A 19 1.44 6.12 8.05
CA PRO A 19 0.71 7.02 8.91
C PRO A 19 0.73 8.47 8.42
N SER A 20 -0.41 9.14 8.43
CA SER A 20 -0.56 10.51 7.92
C SER A 20 0.33 11.54 8.63
N TYR A 21 0.63 11.35 9.92
CA TYR A 21 1.49 12.26 10.67
C TYR A 21 2.94 12.31 10.15
N LEU A 22 3.38 11.31 9.38
CA LEU A 22 4.71 11.36 8.75
C LEU A 22 4.83 12.47 7.71
N GLN A 23 3.70 12.96 7.18
CA GLN A 23 3.70 14.10 6.26
C GLN A 23 4.22 15.38 6.93
N SER A 24 4.00 15.57 8.23
CA SER A 24 4.51 16.73 8.96
C SER A 24 5.88 16.46 9.58
N LEU A 25 6.09 15.26 10.12
CA LEU A 25 7.32 14.91 10.84
C LEU A 25 8.49 14.54 9.92
N ASN A 26 8.23 13.93 8.77
CA ASN A 26 9.25 13.42 7.87
C ASN A 26 8.80 13.34 6.39
N PRO A 27 8.39 14.47 5.78
CA PRO A 27 7.84 14.49 4.42
C PRO A 27 8.82 13.98 3.36
N ALA A 28 10.11 14.31 3.48
CA ALA A 28 11.11 13.97 2.47
C ALA A 28 11.33 12.45 2.35
N ASN A 29 11.50 11.75 3.48
CA ASN A 29 11.68 10.30 3.46
C ASN A 29 10.38 9.57 3.12
N LEU A 30 9.24 10.11 3.54
CA LEU A 30 7.93 9.57 3.15
C LEU A 30 7.77 9.62 1.62
N GLN A 31 8.03 10.76 0.99
CA GLN A 31 7.93 10.88 -0.46
C GLN A 31 8.89 9.95 -1.20
N ALA A 32 10.12 9.80 -0.72
CA ALA A 32 11.09 8.86 -1.30
C ALA A 32 10.59 7.41 -1.25
N ALA A 33 10.01 7.00 -0.12
CA ALA A 33 9.45 5.65 0.05
C ALA A 33 8.20 5.42 -0.81
N ILE A 34 7.29 6.40 -0.89
CA ILE A 34 6.11 6.32 -1.77
C ILE A 34 6.54 6.18 -3.23
N THR A 35 7.54 6.95 -3.64
CA THR A 35 8.07 6.93 -5.01
C THR A 35 8.73 5.59 -5.34
N SER A 36 9.49 5.00 -4.41
CA SER A 36 10.15 3.71 -4.64
C SER A 36 9.19 2.52 -4.73
N MET A 37 8.02 2.62 -4.09
CA MET A 37 6.99 1.58 -4.11
C MET A 37 5.97 1.76 -5.25
N GLY A 38 5.95 2.93 -5.91
CA GLY A 38 4.96 3.25 -6.94
C GLY A 38 3.61 3.72 -6.39
N GLY A 39 3.55 4.14 -5.12
CA GLY A 39 2.33 4.63 -4.46
C GLY A 39 2.24 4.24 -2.98
N ASP A 40 1.20 4.72 -2.30
CA ASP A 40 0.89 4.39 -0.90
C ASP A 40 -0.49 3.74 -0.74
N ASN A 41 -0.88 2.94 -1.73
CA ASN A 41 -2.14 2.21 -1.68
C ASN A 41 -1.94 0.86 -0.99
N SER A 42 -2.98 0.36 -0.34
CA SER A 42 -2.97 -0.95 0.34
C SER A 42 -2.80 -2.14 -0.63
N ASP A 43 -3.05 -1.91 -1.93
CA ASP A 43 -2.96 -2.91 -2.99
C ASP A 43 -1.54 -3.04 -3.60
N VAL A 44 -0.60 -2.20 -3.16
CA VAL A 44 0.79 -2.27 -3.64
C VAL A 44 1.51 -3.40 -2.92
N LYS A 45 1.98 -4.38 -3.69
CA LYS A 45 2.80 -5.49 -3.19
C LYS A 45 4.14 -4.99 -2.64
N VAL A 46 4.58 -5.61 -1.55
CA VAL A 46 5.88 -5.33 -0.93
C VAL A 46 6.98 -6.20 -1.55
N TRP A 47 8.23 -5.82 -1.37
CA TRP A 47 9.37 -6.41 -2.09
C TRP A 47 9.51 -7.95 -1.99
N TRP A 48 9.02 -8.55 -0.91
CA TRP A 48 9.06 -10.00 -0.67
C TRP A 48 7.81 -10.73 -1.17
N ASP A 49 6.73 -10.01 -1.49
CA ASP A 49 5.47 -10.56 -2.02
C ASP A 49 5.50 -10.46 -3.55
N LYS A 50 5.97 -11.53 -4.20
CA LYS A 50 6.08 -11.62 -5.67
C LYS A 50 4.82 -12.23 -6.28
#